data_AF-A0A397F7Q9-F1
#
_entry.id   AF-A0A397F7Q9-F1
#
_cell.length_a   1.000
_cell.length_b   1.000
_cell.length_c   1.000
_cell.angle_alpha   90.00
_cell.angle_beta   90.00
_cell.angle_gamma   90.00
#
_symmetry.space_group_name_H-M   'P 1'
#
loop_
_entity.id
_entity.type
_entity.pdbx_description
1 polymer ?
#
loop_
_entity_poly.entity_id
_entity_poly.type
_entity_poly.pdbx_seq_one_letter_code
_entity_poly.pdbx_strand_id
1 'polypeptide(L)'
;MAPPGKKRRYTPEDLEQAVQEVIGGMRGTEVAHAANIPYEAVMRRVRLIKAGKEVVVQRRGPKPTLAKSCEEDLVSWISGMQSRGYSTSRYAILVKANQILRHLDPLGSLTGGWYRRFLQRHPELTNRVAQVISSARNSIDEAGVALLFDSMGEAMKEHNFTADRIFNMDETS
;
A
#
# COMPACT_ATOMS: atom_id res chain seq x y z
N MET A 1 -22.25 6.72 20.83
CA MET A 1 -21.81 6.40 19.46
C MET A 1 -22.30 7.53 18.55
N ALA A 2 -21.42 8.39 18.03
CA ALA A 2 -21.84 9.49 17.17
C ALA A 2 -22.40 8.94 15.84
N PRO A 3 -23.47 9.53 15.28
CA PRO A 3 -24.06 9.04 14.04
C PRO A 3 -23.04 9.14 12.90
N PRO A 4 -23.05 8.18 11.94
CA PRO A 4 -22.17 8.25 10.78
C PRO A 4 -22.47 9.55 10.01
N GLY A 5 -21.44 10.39 9.84
CA GLY A 5 -21.57 11.62 9.07
C GLY A 5 -22.06 11.33 7.64
N LYS A 6 -22.99 12.17 7.13
CA LYS A 6 -23.54 12.02 5.78
C LYS A 6 -22.41 11.87 4.74
N LYS A 7 -22.47 10.78 3.95
CA LYS A 7 -21.56 10.55 2.81
C LYS A 7 -21.64 11.72 1.82
N ARG A 8 -20.53 12.02 1.13
CA ARG A 8 -20.54 13.01 0.04
C ARG A 8 -21.56 12.58 -1.02
N ARG A 9 -22.35 13.53 -1.51
CA ARG A 9 -23.36 13.33 -2.57
C ARG A 9 -22.78 13.42 -3.99
N TYR A 10 -21.49 13.72 -4.11
CA TYR A 10 -20.79 13.98 -5.37
C TYR A 10 -19.36 13.45 -5.30
N THR A 11 -18.79 13.07 -6.44
CA THR A 11 -17.41 12.61 -6.55
C THR A 11 -16.43 13.79 -6.68
N PRO A 12 -15.14 13.63 -6.33
CA PRO A 12 -14.12 14.64 -6.60
C PRO A 12 -14.08 15.09 -8.07
N GLU A 13 -14.29 14.16 -8.98
CA GLU A 13 -14.27 14.36 -10.44
C GLU A 13 -15.44 15.25 -10.88
N ASP A 14 -16.66 14.95 -10.40
CA ASP A 14 -17.85 15.79 -10.67
C ASP A 14 -17.65 17.23 -10.19
N LEU A 15 -16.99 17.40 -9.04
CA LEU A 15 -16.69 18.72 -8.49
C LEU A 15 -15.65 19.47 -9.35
N GLU A 16 -14.63 18.78 -9.86
CA GLU A 16 -13.63 19.39 -10.73
C GLU A 16 -14.22 19.83 -12.07
N GLN A 17 -15.06 19.00 -12.68
CA GLN A 17 -15.78 19.37 -13.90
C GLN A 17 -16.68 20.59 -13.69
N ALA A 18 -17.51 20.57 -12.64
CA ALA A 18 -18.39 21.69 -12.30
C ALA A 18 -17.59 22.98 -12.05
N VAL A 19 -16.42 22.88 -11.42
CA VAL A 19 -15.57 24.05 -11.18
C VAL A 19 -14.97 24.59 -12.47
N GLN A 20 -14.59 23.73 -13.39
CA GLN A 20 -14.04 24.13 -14.69
C GLN A 20 -15.08 24.84 -15.56
N GLU A 21 -16.34 24.37 -15.55
CA GLU A 21 -17.45 25.03 -16.24
C GLU A 21 -17.72 26.44 -15.70
N VAL A 22 -17.64 26.62 -14.38
CA VAL A 22 -17.81 27.95 -13.75
C VAL A 22 -16.61 28.88 -14.03
N ILE A 23 -15.40 28.33 -14.12
CA ILE A 23 -14.22 29.10 -14.55
C ILE A 23 -14.34 29.49 -16.03
N GLY A 24 -14.91 28.61 -16.87
CA GLY A 24 -15.21 28.84 -18.28
C GLY A 24 -16.33 29.86 -18.55
N GLY A 25 -16.95 30.41 -17.50
CA GLY A 25 -17.91 31.51 -17.61
C GLY A 25 -19.37 31.13 -17.36
N MET A 26 -19.68 29.85 -17.10
CA MET A 26 -21.03 29.45 -16.73
C MET A 26 -21.42 29.94 -15.34
N ARG A 27 -22.73 30.13 -15.12
CA ARG A 27 -23.25 30.57 -13.82
C ARG A 27 -23.13 29.45 -12.80
N GLY A 28 -22.45 29.73 -11.69
CA GLY A 28 -22.22 28.74 -10.62
C GLY A 28 -23.48 28.11 -10.02
N THR A 29 -24.61 28.81 -10.01
CA THR A 29 -25.90 28.28 -9.56
C THR A 29 -26.46 27.22 -10.50
N GLU A 30 -26.36 27.43 -11.81
CA GLU A 30 -26.86 26.53 -12.84
C GLU A 30 -26.02 25.25 -12.88
N VAL A 31 -24.69 25.41 -12.85
CA VAL A 31 -23.73 24.31 -12.81
C VAL A 31 -23.89 23.46 -11.55
N ALA A 32 -24.02 24.10 -10.38
CA ALA A 32 -24.21 23.40 -9.11
C ALA A 32 -25.52 22.58 -9.09
N HIS A 33 -26.59 23.14 -9.64
CA HIS A 33 -27.87 22.45 -9.75
C HIS A 33 -27.80 21.26 -10.72
N ALA A 34 -27.24 21.47 -11.92
CA ALA A 34 -27.10 20.42 -12.94
C ALA A 34 -26.24 19.24 -12.45
N ALA A 35 -25.13 19.54 -11.77
CA ALA A 35 -24.23 18.52 -11.22
C ALA A 35 -24.72 17.91 -9.88
N ASN A 36 -25.84 18.38 -9.33
CA ASN A 36 -26.35 17.99 -8.01
C ASN A 36 -25.31 18.17 -6.88
N ILE A 37 -24.51 19.24 -6.96
CA ILE A 37 -23.47 19.61 -6.00
C ILE A 37 -23.95 20.84 -5.21
N PRO A 38 -23.75 20.91 -3.89
CA PRO A 38 -24.02 22.13 -3.15
C PRO A 38 -23.23 23.32 -3.73
N TYR A 39 -23.93 24.42 -4.05
CA TYR A 39 -23.36 25.64 -4.62
C TYR A 39 -22.09 26.12 -3.89
N GLU A 40 -22.11 26.10 -2.55
CA GLU A 40 -20.97 26.50 -1.72
C GLU A 40 -19.74 25.62 -1.94
N ALA A 41 -19.88 24.34 -2.27
CA ALA A 41 -18.75 23.46 -2.55
C ALA A 41 -18.06 23.85 -3.86
N VAL A 42 -18.83 24.08 -4.93
CA VAL A 42 -18.33 24.53 -6.23
C VAL A 42 -17.66 25.90 -6.08
N MET A 43 -18.36 26.89 -5.51
CA MET A 43 -17.84 28.25 -5.38
C MET A 43 -16.69 28.38 -4.40
N ARG A 44 -16.61 27.55 -3.35
CA ARG A 44 -15.41 27.50 -2.49
C ARG A 44 -14.19 27.06 -3.29
N ARG A 45 -14.31 26.03 -4.14
CA ARG A 45 -13.22 25.53 -4.97
C ARG A 45 -12.81 26.56 -6.03
N VAL A 46 -13.77 27.19 -6.71
CA VAL A 46 -13.52 28.29 -7.67
C VAL A 46 -12.77 29.45 -7.01
N ARG A 47 -13.19 29.90 -5.81
CA ARG A 47 -12.51 30.97 -5.07
C ARG A 47 -11.06 30.63 -4.73
N LEU A 48 -10.79 29.39 -4.33
CA LEU A 48 -9.42 28.95 -4.02
C LEU A 48 -8.53 28.93 -5.27
N ILE A 49 -9.03 28.42 -6.39
CA ILE A 49 -8.31 28.38 -7.66
C ILE A 49 -8.02 29.80 -8.17
N LYS A 50 -9.03 30.69 -8.16
CA LYS A 50 -8.84 32.10 -8.55
C LYS A 50 -7.84 32.85 -7.66
N ALA A 51 -7.72 32.45 -6.39
CA ALA A 51 -6.73 33.00 -5.46
C ALA A 51 -5.33 32.38 -5.62
N GLY A 52 -5.11 31.50 -6.60
CA GLY A 52 -3.84 30.78 -6.79
C GLY A 52 -3.48 29.85 -5.63
N LYS A 53 -4.46 29.49 -4.78
CA LYS A 53 -4.22 28.61 -3.63
C LYS A 53 -4.35 27.16 -4.07
N GLU A 54 -3.30 26.39 -3.81
CA GLU A 54 -3.33 24.95 -4.02
C GLU A 54 -4.43 24.32 -3.16
N VAL A 55 -5.30 23.55 -3.80
CA VAL A 55 -6.42 22.94 -3.10
C VAL A 55 -6.06 21.52 -2.68
N VAL A 56 -5.31 21.42 -1.60
CA VAL A 56 -5.01 20.13 -0.97
C VAL A 56 -6.29 19.54 -0.40
N VAL A 57 -6.74 18.40 -0.95
CA VAL A 57 -7.87 17.65 -0.40
C VAL A 57 -7.44 17.07 0.95
N GLN A 58 -7.75 17.79 2.04
CA GLN A 58 -7.43 17.29 3.36
C GLN A 58 -8.38 16.16 3.76
N ARG A 59 -7.80 15.12 4.37
CA ARG A 59 -8.55 14.02 4.96
C ARG A 59 -9.44 14.54 6.09
N ARG A 60 -10.70 14.11 6.10
CA ARG A 60 -11.62 14.36 7.22
C ARG A 60 -11.34 13.40 8.38
N GLY A 61 -11.45 13.93 9.59
CA GLY A 61 -11.31 13.17 10.84
C GLY A 61 -9.99 13.43 11.57
N PRO A 62 -9.82 12.82 12.75
CA PRO A 62 -8.62 12.99 13.56
C PRO A 62 -7.37 12.57 12.80
N LYS A 63 -6.26 13.29 13.04
CA LYS A 63 -4.94 12.90 12.55
C LYS A 63 -4.60 11.50 13.08
N PRO A 64 -3.86 10.68 12.29
CA PRO A 64 -3.35 9.42 12.80
C PRO A 64 -2.54 9.62 14.09
N THR A 65 -2.59 8.64 14.99
CA THR A 65 -1.89 8.69 16.29
C THR A 65 -0.38 8.80 16.13
N LEU A 66 0.19 8.12 15.13
CA LEU A 66 1.57 8.31 14.73
C LEU A 66 1.66 9.31 13.58
N ALA A 67 2.71 10.13 13.60
CA ALA A 67 3.02 11.03 12.48
C ALA A 67 3.30 10.21 11.21
N LYS A 68 3.08 10.82 10.04
CA LYS A 68 3.31 10.17 8.75
C LYS A 68 4.75 9.65 8.61
N SER A 69 5.73 10.46 9.03
CA SER A 69 7.15 10.06 9.02
C SER A 69 7.41 8.79 9.84
N CYS A 70 6.82 8.68 11.04
CA CYS A 70 6.95 7.48 11.86
C CYS A 70 6.33 6.25 11.20
N GLU A 71 5.22 6.41 10.46
CA GLU A 71 4.61 5.32 9.69
C GLU A 71 5.49 4.93 8.49
N GLU A 72 6.11 5.90 7.80
CA GLU A 72 7.06 5.67 6.71
C GLU A 72 8.34 4.93 7.18
N ASP A 73 8.86 5.28 8.36
CA ASP A 73 9.98 4.56 8.98
C ASP A 73 9.61 3.11 9.31
N LEU A 74 8.37 2.87 9.79
CA LEU A 74 7.86 1.53 10.04
C LEU A 74 7.74 0.72 8.75
N VAL A 75 7.28 1.31 7.66
CA VAL A 75 7.20 0.66 6.33
C VAL A 75 8.60 0.29 5.84
N SER A 76 9.56 1.20 5.98
CA SER A 76 10.97 0.96 5.60
C SER A 76 11.57 -0.17 6.41
N TRP A 77 11.31 -0.20 7.73
CA TRP A 77 11.73 -1.28 8.60
C TRP A 77 11.09 -2.62 8.22
N ILE A 78 9.78 -2.68 7.96
CA ILE A 78 9.08 -3.90 7.51
C ILE A 78 9.68 -4.42 6.21
N SER A 79 9.93 -3.53 5.25
CA SER A 79 10.53 -3.89 3.96
C SER A 79 11.95 -4.44 4.12
N GLY A 80 12.76 -3.84 4.99
CA GLY A 80 14.11 -4.32 5.31
C GLY A 80 14.13 -5.65 6.07
N MET A 81 13.12 -5.94 6.89
CA MET A 81 12.97 -7.25 7.52
C MET A 81 12.66 -8.33 6.48
N GLN A 82 11.75 -8.03 5.55
CA GLN A 82 11.39 -8.96 4.48
C GLN A 82 12.54 -9.26 3.52
N SER A 83 13.35 -8.25 3.14
CA SER A 83 14.50 -8.46 2.26
C SER A 83 15.58 -9.36 2.87
N ARG A 84 15.58 -9.51 4.20
CA ARG A 84 16.48 -10.39 4.95
C ARG A 84 15.84 -11.75 5.31
N GLY A 85 14.66 -12.05 4.77
CA GLY A 85 13.96 -13.31 4.99
C GLY A 85 13.18 -13.40 6.30
N TYR A 86 13.02 -12.29 7.05
CA TYR A 86 12.23 -12.27 8.27
C TYR A 86 10.79 -11.86 7.99
N SER A 87 9.83 -12.74 8.28
CA SER A 87 8.41 -12.40 8.21
C SER A 87 8.01 -11.52 9.39
N THR A 88 7.54 -10.30 9.10
CA THR A 88 7.09 -9.38 10.16
C THR A 88 5.62 -9.63 10.46
N SER A 89 5.33 -10.24 11.60
CA SER A 89 3.95 -10.52 12.02
C SER A 89 3.21 -9.25 12.44
N ARG A 90 1.87 -9.28 12.41
CA ARG A 90 1.01 -8.21 12.97
C ARG A 90 1.40 -7.85 14.41
N TYR A 91 1.75 -8.84 15.22
CA TYR A 91 2.18 -8.63 16.60
C TYR A 91 3.50 -7.84 16.64
N ALA A 92 4.50 -8.23 15.85
CA ALA A 92 5.78 -7.53 15.78
C ALA A 92 5.62 -6.07 15.32
N ILE A 93 4.76 -5.82 14.32
CA ILE A 93 4.44 -4.46 13.85
C ILE A 93 3.81 -3.64 14.98
N LEU A 94 2.86 -4.21 15.72
CA LEU A 94 2.23 -3.53 16.85
C LEU A 94 3.23 -3.23 17.97
N VAL A 95 4.12 -4.17 18.30
CA VAL A 95 5.17 -3.95 19.31
C VAL A 95 6.07 -2.79 18.89
N LYS A 96 6.58 -2.81 17.65
CA LYS A 96 7.46 -1.76 17.13
C LYS A 96 6.77 -0.39 17.09
N ALA A 97 5.52 -0.35 16.63
CA ALA A 97 4.74 0.89 16.59
C ALA A 97 4.46 1.44 18.00
N ASN A 98 4.18 0.58 18.98
CA ASN A 98 4.02 0.99 20.38
C ASN A 98 5.33 1.46 21.02
N GLN A 99 6.48 0.90 20.63
CA GLN A 99 7.79 1.42 21.07
C GLN A 99 7.97 2.87 20.59
N ILE A 100 7.68 3.15 19.32
CA ILE A 100 7.71 4.52 18.78
C ILE A 100 6.72 5.42 19.51
N LEU A 101 5.48 4.95 19.71
CA LEU A 101 4.45 5.75 20.39
C LEU A 101 4.87 6.13 21.81
N ARG A 102 5.47 5.23 22.58
CA ARG A 102 5.88 5.52 23.98
C ARG A 102 6.89 6.64 24.11
N HIS A 103 7.67 6.92 23.06
CA HIS A 103 8.56 8.08 23.04
C HIS A 103 7.81 9.41 22.86
N LEU A 104 6.60 9.37 22.29
CA LEU A 104 5.76 10.54 22.01
C LEU A 104 4.67 10.73 23.08
N ASP A 105 4.07 9.63 23.51
CA ASP A 105 3.01 9.55 24.51
C ASP A 105 3.20 8.26 25.33
N PRO A 106 3.78 8.35 26.54
CA PRO A 106 4.05 7.19 27.39
C PRO A 106 2.80 6.40 27.80
N LEU A 107 1.63 7.03 27.82
CA LEU A 107 0.35 6.39 28.18
C LEU A 107 -0.40 5.85 26.96
N GLY A 108 0.06 6.20 25.76
CA GLY A 108 -0.53 5.80 24.50
C GLY A 108 -0.37 4.30 24.22
N SER A 109 -1.41 3.70 23.62
CA SER A 109 -1.36 2.31 23.15
C SER A 109 -2.04 2.16 21.79
N LEU A 110 -1.30 1.56 20.85
CA LEU A 110 -1.79 1.20 19.53
C LEU A 110 -2.28 -0.24 19.56
N THR A 111 -3.53 -0.44 19.14
CA THR A 111 -4.19 -1.74 19.09
C THR A 111 -4.44 -2.19 17.65
N GLY A 112 -5.13 -3.31 17.48
CA GLY A 112 -5.54 -3.83 16.17
C GLY A 112 -6.29 -2.82 15.29
N GLY A 113 -7.03 -1.88 15.89
CA GLY A 113 -7.71 -0.82 15.15
C GLY A 113 -6.75 0.14 14.46
N TRP A 114 -5.60 0.44 15.08
CA TRP A 114 -4.55 1.22 14.46
C TRP A 114 -3.89 0.43 13.32
N TYR A 115 -3.52 -0.84 13.55
CA TYR A 115 -2.91 -1.72 12.53
C TYR A 115 -3.73 -1.79 11.25
N ARG A 116 -5.04 -2.03 11.37
CA ARG A 116 -5.94 -2.07 10.20
C ARG A 116 -5.92 -0.76 9.41
N ARG A 117 -5.93 0.39 10.09
CA ARG A 117 -5.91 1.70 9.44
C ARG A 117 -4.52 2.04 8.88
N PHE A 118 -3.45 1.54 9.50
CA PHE A 118 -2.08 1.65 9.02
C PHE A 118 -1.93 0.94 7.67
N LEU A 119 -2.36 -0.32 7.56
CA LEU A 119 -2.37 -1.03 6.27
C LEU A 119 -3.25 -0.34 5.20
N GLN A 120 -4.39 0.24 5.60
CA GLN A 120 -5.22 1.02 4.66
C GLN A 120 -4.51 2.29 4.14
N ARG A 121 -3.53 2.82 4.87
CA ARG A 121 -2.72 3.97 4.43
C ARG A 121 -1.50 3.56 3.61
N HIS A 122 -1.05 2.32 3.77
CA HIS A 122 0.16 1.77 3.16
C HIS A 122 -0.20 0.53 2.32
N PRO A 123 -0.87 0.71 1.17
CA PRO A 123 -1.29 -0.41 0.31
C PRO A 123 -0.11 -1.23 -0.24
N GLU A 124 1.11 -0.71 -0.20
CA GLU A 124 2.35 -1.44 -0.47
C GLU A 124 2.58 -2.60 0.51
N LEU A 125 2.02 -2.51 1.73
CA LEU A 125 2.07 -3.58 2.73
C LEU A 125 0.84 -4.49 2.58
N THR A 126 1.04 -5.63 1.92
CA THR A 126 -0.01 -6.65 1.77
C THR A 126 0.18 -7.78 2.78
N ASN A 127 -0.92 -8.25 3.39
CA ASN A 127 -0.87 -9.47 4.19
C ASN A 127 -0.64 -10.65 3.24
N ARG A 128 0.48 -11.36 3.43
CA ARG A 128 0.78 -12.59 2.71
C ARG A 128 0.94 -13.73 3.72
N VAL A 129 0.47 -14.91 3.33
CA VAL A 129 0.84 -16.14 4.03
C VAL A 129 2.27 -16.45 3.61
N ALA A 130 3.19 -16.50 4.57
CA ALA A 130 4.55 -16.92 4.28
C ALA A 130 4.51 -18.35 3.75
N GLN A 131 4.98 -18.55 2.52
CA GLN A 131 5.29 -19.89 2.03
C GLN A 131 6.59 -20.31 2.71
N VAL A 132 6.62 -21.51 3.30
CA VAL A 132 7.86 -22.08 3.82
C VAL A 132 8.71 -22.43 2.62
N ILE A 133 9.63 -21.54 2.28
CA ILE A 133 10.65 -21.78 1.26
C ILE A 133 11.93 -22.11 2.04
N SER A 134 12.55 -23.26 1.74
CA SER A 134 13.83 -23.62 2.35
C SER A 134 14.89 -22.56 2.04
N SER A 135 15.80 -22.29 2.99
CA SER A 135 16.86 -21.29 2.81
C SER A 135 17.71 -21.54 1.54
N ALA A 136 17.85 -22.81 1.15
CA ALA A 136 18.52 -23.25 -0.07
C ALA A 136 17.93 -22.64 -1.35
N ARG A 137 16.65 -22.25 -1.37
CA ARG A 137 16.03 -21.57 -2.51
C ARG A 137 16.33 -20.07 -2.56
N ASN A 138 16.64 -19.45 -1.42
CA ASN A 138 17.01 -18.03 -1.35
C ASN A 138 18.47 -17.77 -1.74
N SER A 139 19.31 -18.81 -1.74
CA SER A 139 20.70 -18.75 -2.20
C SER A 139 20.88 -19.05 -3.69
N ILE A 140 19.79 -19.29 -4.42
CA ILE A 140 19.84 -19.54 -5.86
C ILE A 140 19.94 -18.19 -6.56
N ASP A 141 21.11 -17.88 -7.11
CA ASP A 141 21.34 -16.75 -7.98
C ASP A 141 21.22 -17.16 -9.46
N GLU A 142 21.05 -16.19 -10.35
CA GLU A 142 20.90 -16.42 -11.80
C GLU A 142 22.12 -17.17 -12.37
N ALA A 143 23.31 -16.86 -11.88
CA ALA A 143 24.54 -17.53 -12.25
C ALA A 143 24.55 -19.01 -11.83
N GLY A 144 24.07 -19.34 -10.63
CA GLY A 144 23.94 -20.72 -10.17
C GLY A 144 22.92 -21.53 -10.96
N VAL A 145 21.81 -20.91 -11.38
CA VAL A 145 20.83 -21.56 -12.27
C VAL A 145 21.43 -21.80 -13.65
N ALA A 146 22.12 -20.81 -14.22
CA ALA A 146 22.79 -20.95 -15.51
C ALA A 146 23.84 -22.07 -15.48
N LEU A 147 24.70 -22.09 -14.46
CA LEU A 147 25.72 -23.12 -14.27
C LEU A 147 25.12 -24.52 -14.14
N LEU A 148 24.02 -24.65 -13.40
CA LEU A 148 23.31 -25.93 -13.30
C LEU A 148 22.77 -26.37 -14.67
N PHE A 149 22.17 -25.46 -15.43
CA PHE A 149 21.61 -25.79 -16.74
C PHE A 149 22.70 -26.15 -17.76
N ASP A 150 23.80 -25.40 -17.76
CA ASP A 150 24.96 -25.63 -18.62
C ASP A 150 25.62 -26.98 -18.29
N SER A 151 25.88 -27.26 -17.00
CA SER A 151 26.46 -28.54 -16.57
C SER A 151 25.56 -29.74 -16.90
N MET A 152 24.24 -29.61 -16.76
CA MET A 152 23.31 -30.65 -17.23
C MET A 152 23.39 -30.84 -18.75
N GLY A 153 23.46 -29.75 -19.51
CA GLY A 153 23.61 -29.78 -20.96
C GLY A 153 24.91 -30.45 -21.41
N GLU A 154 26.02 -30.23 -20.71
CA GLU A 154 27.29 -30.91 -20.94
C GLU A 154 27.19 -32.40 -20.62
N ALA A 155 26.67 -32.77 -19.45
CA ALA A 155 26.51 -34.17 -19.05
C ALA A 155 25.58 -34.95 -20.00
N MET A 156 24.51 -34.31 -20.49
CA MET A 156 23.62 -34.90 -21.50
C MET A 156 24.34 -35.18 -22.82
N LYS A 157 25.22 -34.29 -23.27
CA LYS A 157 26.03 -34.48 -24.48
C LYS A 157 27.08 -35.57 -24.30
N GLU A 158 27.77 -35.58 -23.16
CA GLU A 158 28.87 -36.51 -22.88
C GLU A 158 28.38 -37.95 -22.72
N HIS A 159 27.28 -38.14 -21.99
CA HIS A 159 26.78 -39.48 -21.65
C HIS A 159 25.60 -39.94 -22.50
N ASN A 160 25.12 -39.10 -23.42
CA ASN A 160 24.03 -39.37 -24.36
C ASN A 160 22.80 -39.97 -23.64
N PHE A 161 22.39 -39.35 -22.54
CA PHE A 161 21.27 -39.83 -21.72
C PHE A 161 19.99 -39.92 -22.56
N THR A 162 19.44 -41.11 -22.67
CA THR A 162 18.11 -41.36 -23.23
C THR A 162 17.07 -41.23 -22.11
N ALA A 163 15.83 -40.89 -22.48
CA ALA A 163 14.77 -40.60 -21.51
C ALA A 163 14.49 -41.75 -20.53
N ASP A 164 14.78 -43.01 -20.91
CA ASP A 164 14.66 -44.20 -20.07
C ASP A 164 15.67 -44.27 -18.91
N ARG A 165 16.66 -43.39 -18.87
CA ARG A 165 17.66 -43.30 -17.79
C ARG A 165 17.49 -42.09 -16.88
N ILE A 166 16.42 -41.31 -17.09
CA ILE A 166 16.10 -40.14 -16.27
C ILE A 166 14.99 -40.54 -15.30
N PHE A 167 15.36 -40.76 -14.05
CA PHE A 167 14.41 -41.14 -13.00
C PHE A 167 14.04 -39.92 -12.18
N ASN A 168 12.74 -39.63 -12.09
CA ASN A 168 12.24 -38.67 -11.11
C ASN A 168 12.23 -39.36 -9.74
N MET A 169 12.75 -38.67 -8.72
CA MET A 169 12.90 -39.22 -7.36
C MET A 169 12.21 -38.31 -6.33
N ASP A 170 11.15 -37.60 -6.73
CA ASP A 170 10.34 -36.84 -5.79
C ASP A 170 9.36 -37.77 -5.05
N GLU A 171 9.27 -37.59 -3.73
CA GLU A 171 8.27 -38.30 -2.94
C GLU A 171 6.91 -37.65 -3.20
N THR A 172 5.99 -38.42 -3.81
CA THR A 172 4.57 -38.04 -3.86
C THR A 172 3.90 -38.58 -2.60
N SER A 173 3.50 -37.69 -1.67
CA SER A 173 2.64 -38.04 -0.53
C SER A 173 1.16 -38.03 -0.91
#